data_AF-A0AAF3EAH1-F1
#
_entry.id   AF-A0AAF3EAH1-F1
#
_cell.length_a   1.000
_cell.length_b   1.000
_cell.length_c   1.000
_cell.angle_alpha   90.00
_cell.angle_beta   90.00
_cell.angle_gamma   90.00
#
_symmetry.space_group_name_H-M   'P 1'
#
loop_
_entity.id
_entity.type
_entity.pdbx_description
1 polymer ?
#
loop_
_entity_poly.entity_id
_entity_poly.type
_entity_poly.pdbx_seq_one_letter_code
_entity_poly.pdbx_strand_id
1 'polypeptide(L)'
;MEQQFGQLKLFVDLLKKDPSILHHPGLTFFREYIESLGGNIPEAKQCPFGEAKPEAKAESKPEKKPSPPPAAEPMEAETEPEPEIPYPELDNEGVIQPDSGEALPMGDTSKEASEEEIEKAQEERNAAQEAFSNGEFDKALEHFTTAIQLNPGSAMLHAKRANCLLKLKRPVSAIADCTKAIEINADSAQGYKFRGRAHRLLGNWLDAHKDLATACKLDYDDTANEWLKEVEPNVRNFSSF
;
A
#
# COMPACT_ATOMS: atom_id res chain seq x y z
N MET A 1 -9.88 -15.86 -7.44
CA MET A 1 -10.61 -15.34 -8.61
C MET A 1 -11.95 -14.75 -8.18
N GLU A 2 -12.77 -15.46 -7.39
CA GLU A 2 -14.04 -14.95 -6.85
C GLU A 2 -13.90 -13.66 -6.02
N GLN A 3 -12.86 -13.58 -5.18
CA GLN A 3 -12.56 -12.37 -4.40
C GLN A 3 -12.25 -11.14 -5.28
N GLN A 4 -11.53 -11.33 -6.40
CA GLN A 4 -11.22 -10.26 -7.34
C GLN A 4 -12.48 -9.75 -8.05
N PHE A 5 -13.42 -10.66 -8.36
CA PHE A 5 -14.73 -10.29 -8.90
C PHE A 5 -15.59 -9.53 -7.89
N GLY A 6 -15.53 -9.90 -6.60
CA GLY A 6 -16.21 -9.18 -5.52
C GLY A 6 -15.71 -7.74 -5.39
N GLN A 7 -14.38 -7.54 -5.33
CA GLN A 7 -13.77 -6.21 -5.28
C GLN A 7 -14.10 -5.38 -6.54
N LEU A 8 -14.05 -6.00 -7.72
CA LEU A 8 -14.41 -5.34 -8.97
C LEU A 8 -15.89 -4.92 -8.99
N LYS A 9 -16.80 -5.76 -8.49
CA LYS A 9 -18.23 -5.44 -8.44
C LYS A 9 -18.50 -4.22 -7.55
N LEU A 10 -17.89 -4.19 -6.36
CA LEU A 10 -18.01 -3.05 -5.44
C LEU A 10 -17.46 -1.76 -6.05
N PHE A 11 -16.31 -1.85 -6.72
CA PHE A 11 -15.74 -0.70 -7.41
C PHE A 11 -16.64 -0.20 -8.54
N VAL A 12 -17.21 -1.10 -9.33
CA VAL A 12 -18.18 -0.75 -10.38
C VAL A 12 -19.42 -0.07 -9.79
N ASP A 13 -19.94 -0.54 -8.66
CA ASP A 13 -21.09 0.08 -8.01
C ASP A 13 -20.76 1.45 -7.40
N LEU A 14 -19.53 1.64 -6.92
CA LEU A 14 -19.02 2.95 -6.52
C LEU A 14 -18.97 3.92 -7.73
N LEU A 15 -18.48 3.47 -8.88
CA LEU A 15 -18.44 4.27 -10.11
C LEU A 15 -19.82 4.62 -10.65
N LYS A 16 -20.82 3.75 -10.45
CA LYS A 16 -22.22 4.07 -10.80
C LYS A 16 -22.79 5.18 -9.91
N LYS A 17 -22.40 5.21 -8.63
CA LYS A 17 -22.83 6.23 -7.67
C LYS A 17 -22.12 7.56 -7.91
N ASP A 18 -20.83 7.51 -8.20
CA ASP A 18 -20.02 8.69 -8.50
C ASP A 18 -19.02 8.42 -9.65
N PRO A 19 -19.40 8.75 -10.89
CA PRO A 19 -18.53 8.59 -12.05
C PRO A 19 -17.29 9.50 -12.02
N SER A 20 -17.25 10.53 -11.16
CA SER A 20 -16.13 11.48 -11.11
C SER A 20 -14.84 10.86 -10.56
N ILE A 21 -14.96 9.74 -9.84
CA ILE A 21 -13.83 8.96 -9.31
C ILE A 21 -12.88 8.51 -10.43
N LEU A 22 -13.38 8.31 -11.66
CA LEU A 22 -12.56 7.95 -12.83
C LEU A 22 -11.51 9.01 -13.19
N HIS A 23 -11.64 10.25 -12.70
CA HIS A 23 -10.67 11.33 -12.92
C HIS A 23 -9.53 11.34 -11.89
N HIS A 24 -9.51 10.41 -10.94
CA HIS A 24 -8.43 10.30 -9.97
C HIS A 24 -7.10 9.89 -10.65
N PRO A 25 -5.96 10.54 -10.33
CA PRO A 25 -4.66 10.27 -10.99
C PRO A 25 -4.20 8.80 -10.95
N GLY A 26 -4.55 8.08 -9.87
CA GLY A 26 -4.25 6.66 -9.70
C GLY A 26 -5.10 5.69 -10.53
N LEU A 27 -6.14 6.17 -11.24
CA LEU A 27 -7.05 5.35 -12.05
C LEU A 27 -6.91 5.60 -13.55
N THR A 28 -5.83 6.27 -13.97
CA THR A 28 -5.49 6.58 -15.37
C THR A 28 -5.48 5.33 -16.25
N PHE A 29 -4.85 4.24 -15.80
CA PHE A 29 -4.82 2.97 -16.54
C PHE A 29 -6.23 2.40 -16.80
N PHE A 30 -7.15 2.56 -15.84
CA PHE A 30 -8.51 2.02 -15.93
C PHE A 30 -9.38 2.87 -16.86
N ARG A 31 -9.16 4.19 -16.83
CA ARG A 31 -9.74 5.14 -17.79
C ARG A 31 -9.32 4.80 -19.23
N GLU A 32 -8.02 4.63 -19.47
CA GLU A 32 -7.50 4.26 -20.80
C GLU A 32 -8.07 2.93 -21.28
N TYR A 33 -8.25 1.96 -20.38
CA TYR A 33 -8.91 0.69 -20.69
C TYR A 33 -10.37 0.88 -21.14
N ILE A 34 -11.17 1.68 -20.42
CA ILE A 34 -12.55 1.96 -20.80
C ILE A 34 -12.63 2.65 -22.17
N GLU A 35 -11.77 3.64 -22.42
CA GLU A 35 -11.71 4.37 -23.69
C GLU A 35 -11.31 3.43 -24.84
N SER A 36 -10.39 2.47 -24.61
CA SER A 36 -9.99 1.46 -25.60
C SER A 36 -11.13 0.54 -26.05
N LEU A 37 -12.12 0.33 -25.17
CA LEU A 37 -13.34 -0.44 -25.46
C LEU A 37 -14.44 0.41 -26.11
N GLY A 38 -14.17 1.70 -26.37
CA GLY A 38 -15.15 2.65 -26.90
C GLY A 38 -16.14 3.17 -25.85
N GLY A 39 -15.84 3.01 -24.56
CA GLY A 39 -16.64 3.57 -23.47
C GLY A 39 -16.47 5.08 -23.36
N ASN A 40 -17.56 5.80 -23.08
CA ASN A 40 -17.55 7.25 -22.91
C ASN A 40 -17.56 7.61 -21.41
N ILE A 41 -16.61 8.43 -20.97
CA ILE A 41 -16.46 8.84 -19.57
C ILE A 41 -17.06 10.25 -19.41
N PRO A 42 -18.02 10.45 -18.48
CA PRO A 42 -18.59 11.76 -18.22
C PRO A 42 -17.52 12.79 -17.81
N GLU A 43 -17.59 14.01 -18.37
CA GLU A 43 -16.69 15.11 -17.99
C GLU A 43 -16.79 15.40 -16.49
N ALA A 44 -15.63 15.61 -15.86
CA ALA A 44 -15.56 16.06 -14.47
C ALA A 44 -16.29 17.39 -14.35
N LYS A 45 -17.43 17.41 -13.65
CA LYS A 45 -17.99 18.68 -13.19
C LYS A 45 -16.96 19.30 -12.26
N GLN A 46 -16.34 20.39 -12.71
CA GLN A 46 -15.51 21.22 -11.84
C GLN A 46 -16.37 21.70 -10.68
N CYS A 47 -16.10 21.19 -9.48
CA CYS A 47 -16.57 21.80 -8.25
C CYS A 47 -15.41 22.63 -7.68
N PRO A 48 -15.54 23.97 -7.57
CA PRO A 48 -14.59 24.81 -6.86
C PRO A 48 -14.88 24.75 -5.34
N PHE A 49 -13.83 24.90 -4.53
CA PHE A 49 -13.72 25.07 -3.06
C PHE A 49 -13.07 23.87 -2.34
N GLY A 50 -11.94 24.00 -1.64
CA GLY A 50 -11.27 25.19 -1.10
C GLY A 50 -11.82 25.57 0.28
N GLU A 51 -11.12 25.12 1.33
CA GLU A 51 -11.08 25.69 2.69
C GLU A 51 -12.36 25.70 3.57
N ALA A 52 -12.09 25.69 4.88
CA ALA A 52 -13.01 25.36 5.95
C ALA A 52 -13.58 26.59 6.69
N LYS A 53 -14.65 26.31 7.45
CA LYS A 53 -15.14 26.93 8.71
C LYS A 53 -16.26 28.00 8.63
N PRO A 54 -17.01 28.26 9.74
CA PRO A 54 -18.42 27.85 9.89
C PRO A 54 -19.38 29.02 10.23
N GLU A 55 -20.71 28.86 10.13
CA GLU A 55 -21.70 29.46 11.07
C GLU A 55 -23.19 29.23 10.72
N ALA A 56 -23.96 29.07 11.80
CA ALA A 56 -25.30 29.60 12.11
C ALA A 56 -26.60 29.16 11.38
N LYS A 57 -27.52 28.71 12.26
CA LYS A 57 -28.98 28.50 12.20
C LYS A 57 -29.79 29.52 11.39
N ALA A 58 -30.88 29.06 10.76
CA ALA A 58 -32.21 29.66 10.91
C ALA A 58 -33.33 28.74 10.39
N GLU A 59 -34.36 28.57 11.21
CA GLU A 59 -35.63 27.89 10.93
C GLU A 59 -36.55 28.79 10.06
N SER A 60 -37.37 28.19 9.20
CA SER A 60 -38.79 28.58 9.03
C SER A 60 -39.53 27.64 8.07
N LYS A 61 -40.77 27.30 8.48
CA LYS A 61 -41.83 26.51 7.80
C LYS A 61 -43.04 27.47 7.67
N PRO A 62 -44.19 27.09 7.09
CA PRO A 62 -44.50 26.50 5.78
C PRO A 62 -45.62 27.27 5.04
N GLU A 63 -45.82 27.08 3.72
CA GLU A 63 -47.12 27.39 3.09
C GLU A 63 -47.59 26.27 2.14
N LYS A 64 -48.89 25.99 2.20
CA LYS A 64 -49.62 24.90 1.55
C LYS A 64 -50.42 25.38 0.34
N LYS A 65 -50.50 24.53 -0.70
CA LYS A 65 -51.68 24.04 -1.47
C LYS A 65 -51.36 23.93 -2.98
N PRO A 66 -52.11 23.15 -3.79
CA PRO A 66 -52.76 21.86 -3.54
C PRO A 66 -52.40 20.79 -4.59
N SER A 67 -52.72 19.53 -4.29
CA SER A 67 -52.43 18.30 -5.06
C SER A 67 -53.30 18.09 -6.32
N PRO A 68 -52.78 17.39 -7.35
CA PRO A 68 -53.57 16.60 -8.30
C PRO A 68 -53.57 15.08 -7.95
N PRO A 69 -54.43 14.25 -8.59
CA PRO A 69 -54.97 12.97 -8.06
C PRO A 69 -54.02 11.76 -8.23
N PRO A 70 -54.33 10.59 -7.63
CA PRO A 70 -53.34 9.53 -7.40
C PRO A 70 -53.07 8.75 -8.69
N ALA A 71 -51.81 8.77 -9.14
CA ALA A 71 -51.32 7.79 -10.09
C ALA A 71 -50.84 6.56 -9.31
N ALA A 72 -51.23 5.39 -9.80
CA ALA A 72 -51.02 4.07 -9.21
C ALA A 72 -49.65 3.89 -8.57
N GLU A 73 -49.65 3.41 -7.33
CA GLU A 73 -48.46 2.93 -6.61
C GLU A 73 -47.74 1.90 -7.50
N PRO A 74 -46.46 2.10 -7.84
CA PRO A 74 -45.65 0.97 -8.24
C PRO A 74 -45.54 0.07 -7.02
N MET A 75 -45.93 -1.20 -7.15
CA MET A 75 -45.60 -2.24 -6.18
C MET A 75 -44.13 -2.06 -5.78
N GLU A 76 -43.88 -1.70 -4.52
CA GLU A 76 -42.57 -1.86 -3.93
C GLU A 76 -42.28 -3.35 -3.98
N ALA A 77 -41.42 -3.75 -4.92
CA ALA A 77 -40.75 -5.02 -4.80
C ALA A 77 -39.94 -4.90 -3.51
N GLU A 78 -40.42 -5.55 -2.46
CA GLU A 78 -39.64 -5.79 -1.25
C GLU A 78 -38.34 -6.46 -1.70
N THR A 79 -37.30 -5.67 -1.89
CA THR A 79 -35.95 -6.19 -1.99
C THR A 79 -35.66 -6.78 -0.63
N GLU A 80 -35.69 -8.12 -0.55
CA GLU A 80 -35.15 -8.83 0.59
C GLU A 80 -33.77 -8.21 0.93
N PRO A 81 -33.50 -7.84 2.19
CA PRO A 81 -32.20 -7.32 2.55
C PRO A 81 -31.17 -8.39 2.16
N GLU A 82 -30.28 -8.06 1.22
CA GLU A 82 -29.15 -8.93 0.91
C GLU A 82 -28.45 -9.25 2.23
N PRO A 83 -28.09 -10.52 2.49
CA PRO A 83 -27.43 -10.87 3.74
C PRO A 83 -26.17 -10.01 3.86
N GLU A 84 -26.14 -9.12 4.86
CA GLU A 84 -24.92 -8.43 5.27
C GLU A 84 -23.94 -9.51 5.73
N ILE A 85 -23.11 -9.98 4.81
CA ILE A 85 -22.00 -10.87 5.15
C ILE A 85 -21.13 -10.06 6.12
N PRO A 86 -20.99 -10.47 7.39
CA PRO A 86 -20.18 -9.73 8.33
C PRO A 86 -18.77 -9.66 7.75
N TYR A 87 -18.30 -8.46 7.44
CA TYR A 87 -16.92 -8.26 7.03
C TYR A 87 -16.04 -8.84 8.15
N PRO A 88 -15.01 -9.65 7.82
CA PRO A 88 -14.07 -10.10 8.83
C PRO A 88 -13.51 -8.86 9.53
N GLU A 89 -13.70 -8.79 10.85
CA GLU A 89 -13.08 -7.75 11.65
C GLU A 89 -11.56 -7.98 11.62
N LEU A 90 -10.87 -7.21 10.79
CA LEU A 90 -9.41 -7.23 10.70
C LEU A 90 -8.84 -6.34 11.81
N ASP A 91 -7.87 -6.89 12.53
CA ASP A 91 -7.07 -6.11 13.47
C ASP A 91 -6.07 -5.25 12.67
N ASN A 92 -6.44 -4.00 12.44
CA ASN A 92 -5.61 -3.03 11.73
C ASN A 92 -4.72 -2.21 12.68
N GLU A 93 -4.47 -2.67 13.91
CA GLU A 93 -3.62 -1.95 14.85
C GLU A 93 -2.20 -1.75 14.29
N GLY A 94 -1.76 -0.49 14.26
CA GLY A 94 -0.45 -0.11 13.77
C GLY A 94 -0.29 -0.18 12.24
N VAL A 95 -1.37 -0.33 11.47
CA VAL A 95 -1.38 -0.01 10.04
C VAL A 95 -1.15 1.50 9.89
N ILE A 96 -0.29 1.88 8.95
CA ILE A 96 0.08 3.27 8.67
C ILE A 96 -0.25 3.61 7.22
N GLN A 97 -0.39 4.92 6.94
CA GLN A 97 -0.56 5.38 5.58
C GLN A 97 0.71 5.11 4.75
N PRO A 98 0.58 4.83 3.45
CA PRO A 98 1.73 4.70 2.56
C PRO A 98 2.52 6.01 2.50
N ASP A 99 3.85 5.91 2.45
CA ASP A 99 4.71 7.04 2.14
C ASP A 99 4.57 7.47 0.67
N SER A 100 5.17 8.60 0.30
CA SER A 100 5.07 9.21 -1.04
C SER A 100 5.49 8.29 -2.19
N GLY A 101 6.18 7.19 -1.90
CA GLY A 101 6.70 6.28 -2.92
C GLY A 101 7.83 6.90 -3.75
N GLU A 102 8.49 7.94 -3.24
CA GLU A 102 9.61 8.57 -3.92
C GLU A 102 10.74 7.57 -4.17
N ALA A 103 11.12 7.44 -5.43
CA ALA A 103 12.15 6.50 -5.85
C ALA A 103 13.52 6.93 -5.32
N LEU A 104 14.07 6.13 -4.40
CA LEU A 104 15.42 6.33 -3.91
C LEU A 104 16.45 5.85 -4.94
N PRO A 105 17.66 6.42 -4.99
CA PRO A 105 18.70 5.96 -5.89
C PRO A 105 19.05 4.49 -5.63
N MET A 106 18.91 3.63 -6.64
CA MET A 106 19.18 2.18 -6.56
C MET A 106 20.53 1.77 -7.18
N GLY A 107 21.20 2.71 -7.84
CA GLY A 107 22.36 2.44 -8.68
C GLY A 107 22.06 1.53 -9.89
N ASP A 108 23.08 1.24 -10.68
CA ASP A 108 22.98 0.42 -11.89
C ASP A 108 23.47 -1.00 -11.60
N THR A 109 22.55 -1.92 -11.35
CA THR A 109 22.88 -3.32 -11.03
C THR A 109 23.50 -4.10 -12.18
N SER A 110 23.51 -3.56 -13.40
CA SER A 110 24.19 -4.19 -14.53
C SER A 110 25.70 -3.92 -14.55
N LYS A 111 26.18 -2.99 -13.72
CA LYS A 111 27.61 -2.70 -13.59
C LYS A 111 28.22 -3.48 -12.44
N GLU A 112 29.35 -4.13 -12.72
CA GLU A 112 30.20 -4.69 -11.69
C GLU A 112 30.97 -3.55 -11.00
N ALA A 113 30.86 -3.48 -9.68
CA ALA A 113 31.61 -2.53 -8.87
C ALA A 113 33.08 -2.95 -8.80
N SER A 114 34.00 -2.00 -8.95
CA SER A 114 35.43 -2.22 -8.75
C SER A 114 35.75 -2.55 -7.29
N GLU A 115 36.91 -3.15 -7.03
CA GLU A 115 37.37 -3.46 -5.67
C GLU A 115 37.40 -2.20 -4.78
N GLU A 116 37.86 -1.07 -5.34
CA GLU A 116 37.86 0.23 -4.64
C GLU A 116 36.44 0.74 -4.31
N GLU A 117 35.47 0.55 -5.21
CA GLU A 117 34.08 0.92 -4.96
C GLU A 117 33.43 0.00 -3.92
N ILE A 118 33.75 -1.29 -3.95
CA ILE A 118 33.28 -2.26 -2.95
C ILE A 118 33.83 -1.91 -1.57
N GLU A 119 35.11 -1.54 -1.46
CA GLU A 119 35.72 -1.09 -0.20
C GLU A 119 35.04 0.17 0.34
N LYS A 120 34.86 1.21 -0.51
CA LYS A 120 34.13 2.42 -0.12
C LYS A 120 32.68 2.13 0.27
N ALA A 121 32.00 1.24 -0.46
CA ALA A 121 30.64 0.83 -0.13
C ALA A 121 30.58 0.15 1.25
N GLN A 122 31.62 -0.60 1.61
CA GLN A 122 31.73 -1.25 2.91
C GLN A 122 31.95 -0.23 4.04
N GLU A 123 32.75 0.81 3.81
CA GLU A 123 32.93 1.92 4.76
C GLU A 123 31.61 2.66 5.00
N GLU A 124 30.91 3.04 3.93
CA GLU A 124 29.58 3.66 4.00
C GLU A 124 28.56 2.76 4.70
N ARG A 125 28.59 1.44 4.44
CA ARG A 125 27.74 0.47 5.14
C ARG A 125 28.01 0.44 6.65
N ASN A 126 29.28 0.55 7.06
CA ASN A 126 29.65 0.57 8.47
C ASN A 126 29.19 1.87 9.14
N ALA A 127 29.41 3.01 8.49
CA ALA A 127 28.92 4.31 8.96
C ALA A 127 27.38 4.32 9.08
N ALA A 128 26.69 3.75 8.10
CA ALA A 128 25.23 3.59 8.14
C ALA A 128 24.78 2.74 9.34
N GLN A 129 25.49 1.64 9.63
CA GLN A 129 25.17 0.75 10.74
C GLN A 129 25.41 1.42 12.10
N GLU A 130 26.44 2.25 12.21
CA GLU A 130 26.72 3.05 13.41
C GLU A 130 25.62 4.09 13.63
N ALA A 131 25.30 4.89 12.60
CA ALA A 131 24.22 5.87 12.65
C ALA A 131 22.87 5.20 13.00
N PHE A 132 22.57 4.05 12.39
CA PHE A 132 21.37 3.27 12.70
C PHE A 132 21.32 2.83 14.16
N SER A 133 22.45 2.40 14.73
CA SER A 133 22.54 1.96 16.13
C SER A 133 22.37 3.14 17.11
N ASN A 134 22.77 4.34 16.70
CA ASN A 134 22.57 5.58 17.45
C ASN A 134 21.15 6.15 17.28
N GLY A 135 20.29 5.54 16.44
CA GLY A 135 18.95 6.03 16.13
C GLY A 135 18.91 7.19 15.12
N GLU A 136 20.04 7.52 14.51
CA GLU A 136 20.18 8.56 13.48
C GLU A 136 19.74 8.01 12.11
N PHE A 137 18.45 7.68 11.97
CA PHE A 137 17.96 6.93 10.81
C PHE A 137 18.07 7.69 9.47
N ASP A 138 17.86 8.99 9.44
CA ASP A 138 18.04 9.78 8.20
C ASP A 138 19.50 9.74 7.72
N LYS A 139 20.45 9.87 8.65
CA LYS A 139 21.89 9.76 8.34
C LYS A 139 22.27 8.35 7.91
N ALA A 140 21.70 7.33 8.54
CA ALA A 140 21.89 5.94 8.12
C ALA A 140 21.35 5.71 6.70
N LEU A 141 20.21 6.32 6.36
CA LEU A 141 19.62 6.26 5.02
C LEU A 141 20.54 6.89 3.96
N GLU A 142 21.15 8.03 4.26
CA GLU A 142 22.14 8.68 3.39
C GLU A 142 23.34 7.76 3.13
N HIS A 143 23.98 7.27 4.18
CA HIS A 143 25.13 6.36 4.06
C HIS A 143 24.79 5.07 3.31
N PHE A 144 23.63 4.44 3.59
CA PHE A 144 23.19 3.28 2.81
C PHE A 144 22.93 3.61 1.35
N THR A 145 22.41 4.80 1.04
CA THR A 145 22.19 5.24 -0.34
C THR A 145 23.51 5.40 -1.09
N THR A 146 24.52 6.02 -0.46
CA THR A 146 25.87 6.11 -1.01
C THR A 146 26.48 4.72 -1.22
N ALA A 147 26.36 3.82 -0.22
CA ALA A 147 26.85 2.45 -0.33
C ALA A 147 26.21 1.69 -1.51
N ILE A 148 24.91 1.87 -1.73
CA ILE A 148 24.17 1.25 -2.86
C ILE A 148 24.62 1.83 -4.20
N GLN A 149 24.87 3.13 -4.28
CA GLN A 149 25.37 3.74 -5.51
C GLN A 149 26.76 3.22 -5.89
N LEU A 150 27.61 2.94 -4.89
CA LEU A 150 28.95 2.38 -5.08
C LEU A 150 28.91 0.88 -5.42
N ASN A 151 28.05 0.11 -4.75
CA ASN A 151 27.90 -1.33 -4.99
C ASN A 151 26.42 -1.73 -5.14
N PRO A 152 25.80 -1.43 -6.31
CA PRO A 152 24.38 -1.65 -6.52
C PRO A 152 23.98 -3.13 -6.56
N GLY A 153 24.92 -4.01 -6.92
CA GLY A 153 24.72 -5.46 -6.96
C GLY A 153 24.70 -6.16 -5.60
N SER A 154 24.79 -5.42 -4.48
CA SER A 154 24.75 -6.02 -3.15
C SER A 154 23.33 -6.09 -2.60
N ALA A 155 22.72 -7.28 -2.66
CA ALA A 155 21.39 -7.54 -2.08
C ALA A 155 21.30 -7.15 -0.59
N MET A 156 22.40 -7.33 0.15
CA MET A 156 22.49 -6.98 1.57
C MET A 156 22.31 -5.47 1.81
N LEU A 157 22.88 -4.61 0.95
CA LEU A 157 22.79 -3.17 1.12
C LEU A 157 21.34 -2.69 0.94
N HIS A 158 20.66 -3.19 -0.09
CA HIS A 158 19.23 -2.93 -0.32
C HIS A 158 18.38 -3.40 0.87
N ALA A 159 18.59 -4.62 1.37
CA ALA A 159 17.84 -5.13 2.52
C ALA A 159 18.10 -4.32 3.81
N LYS A 160 19.34 -3.86 4.04
CA LYS A 160 19.68 -3.02 5.19
C LYS A 160 19.08 -1.62 5.09
N ARG A 161 19.07 -1.01 3.90
CA ARG A 161 18.39 0.27 3.67
C ARG A 161 16.88 0.14 3.87
N ALA A 162 16.26 -0.96 3.42
CA ALA A 162 14.86 -1.24 3.68
C ALA A 162 14.52 -1.27 5.18
N ASN A 163 15.37 -1.90 6.01
CA ASN A 163 15.20 -1.88 7.45
C ASN A 163 15.26 -0.46 8.03
N CYS A 164 16.19 0.37 7.53
CA CYS A 164 16.27 1.79 7.88
C CYS A 164 14.97 2.55 7.51
N LEU A 165 14.44 2.32 6.30
CA LEU A 165 13.18 2.90 5.85
C LEU A 165 11.98 2.49 6.71
N LEU A 166 11.95 1.25 7.20
CA LEU A 166 10.93 0.80 8.15
C LEU A 166 10.99 1.56 9.48
N LYS A 167 12.20 1.90 9.97
CA LYS A 167 12.37 2.75 11.16
C LYS A 167 11.88 4.19 10.91
N LEU A 168 12.05 4.68 9.69
CA LEU A 168 11.53 5.96 9.21
C LEU A 168 10.04 5.95 8.83
N LYS A 169 9.32 4.83 9.05
CA LYS A 169 7.89 4.69 8.68
C LYS A 169 7.63 4.89 7.17
N ARG A 170 8.55 4.44 6.32
CA ARG A 170 8.47 4.49 4.85
C ARG A 170 8.31 3.10 4.21
N PRO A 171 7.20 2.40 4.43
CA PRO A 171 7.02 1.00 4.01
C PRO A 171 6.98 0.79 2.49
N VAL A 172 6.45 1.73 1.69
CA VAL A 172 6.43 1.64 0.21
C VAL A 172 7.85 1.70 -0.33
N SER A 173 8.64 2.69 0.13
CA SER A 173 10.07 2.77 -0.21
C SER A 173 10.82 1.50 0.23
N ALA A 174 10.52 0.94 1.41
CA ALA A 174 11.13 -0.29 1.89
C ALA A 174 10.80 -1.52 1.03
N ILE A 175 9.57 -1.62 0.50
CA ILE A 175 9.16 -2.71 -0.41
C ILE A 175 9.98 -2.67 -1.71
N ALA A 176 10.25 -1.48 -2.25
CA ALA A 176 11.07 -1.32 -3.45
C ALA A 176 12.50 -1.86 -3.22
N ASP A 177 13.15 -1.43 -2.14
CA ASP A 177 14.48 -1.93 -1.75
C ASP A 177 14.49 -3.45 -1.52
N CYS A 178 13.50 -3.99 -0.79
CA CYS A 178 13.45 -5.42 -0.55
C CYS A 178 13.23 -6.22 -1.82
N THR A 179 12.37 -5.72 -2.72
CA THR A 179 12.15 -6.34 -4.03
C THR A 179 13.45 -6.36 -4.82
N LYS A 180 14.20 -5.24 -4.81
CA LYS A 180 15.50 -5.21 -5.47
C LYS A 180 16.51 -6.17 -4.84
N ALA A 181 16.54 -6.29 -3.51
CA ALA A 181 17.37 -7.26 -2.81
C ALA A 181 17.05 -8.71 -3.24
N ILE A 182 15.77 -9.04 -3.40
CA ILE A 182 15.29 -10.36 -3.82
C ILE A 182 15.57 -10.62 -5.32
N GLU A 183 15.48 -9.60 -6.17
CA GLU A 183 15.88 -9.71 -7.58
C GLU A 183 17.36 -10.03 -7.74
N ILE A 184 18.21 -9.41 -6.92
CA ILE A 184 19.66 -9.64 -6.92
C ILE A 184 19.98 -11.01 -6.31
N ASN A 185 19.35 -11.36 -5.19
CA ASN A 185 19.51 -12.64 -4.52
C ASN A 185 18.15 -13.18 -4.08
N ALA A 186 17.65 -14.16 -4.84
CA ALA A 186 16.35 -14.78 -4.62
C ALA A 186 16.21 -15.51 -3.27
N ASP A 187 17.33 -15.85 -2.63
CA ASP A 187 17.39 -16.51 -1.31
C ASP A 187 17.69 -15.51 -0.17
N SER A 188 17.52 -14.20 -0.41
CA SER A 188 17.72 -13.17 0.61
C SER A 188 16.63 -13.20 1.68
N ALA A 189 16.84 -13.98 2.75
CA ALA A 189 15.93 -14.07 3.89
C ALA A 189 15.61 -12.69 4.51
N GLN A 190 16.60 -11.80 4.59
CA GLN A 190 16.40 -10.42 5.06
C GLN A 190 15.50 -9.60 4.13
N GLY A 191 15.64 -9.77 2.81
CA GLY A 191 14.76 -9.12 1.84
C GLY A 191 13.29 -9.50 2.06
N TYR A 192 13.00 -10.80 2.22
CA TYR A 192 11.65 -11.25 2.54
C TYR A 192 11.18 -10.77 3.93
N LYS A 193 12.03 -10.87 4.96
CA LYS A 193 11.69 -10.44 6.33
C LYS A 193 11.23 -8.99 6.38
N PHE A 194 11.98 -8.08 5.76
CA PHE A 194 11.65 -6.66 5.79
C PHE A 194 10.51 -6.30 4.82
N ARG A 195 10.37 -6.97 3.68
CA ARG A 195 9.21 -6.77 2.79
C ARG A 195 7.91 -7.21 3.43
N GLY A 196 7.94 -8.36 4.11
CA GLY A 196 6.78 -8.85 4.87
C GLY A 196 6.39 -7.91 6.00
N ARG A 197 7.37 -7.33 6.71
CA ARG A 197 7.09 -6.28 7.71
C ARG A 197 6.51 -5.01 7.10
N ALA A 198 7.00 -4.59 5.94
CA ALA A 198 6.47 -3.44 5.22
C ALA A 198 5.02 -3.67 4.78
N HIS A 199 4.71 -4.85 4.24
CA HIS A 199 3.35 -5.24 3.89
C HIS A 199 2.41 -5.25 5.10
N ARG A 200 2.87 -5.77 6.26
CA ARG A 200 2.10 -5.69 7.51
C ARG A 200 1.76 -4.25 7.88
N LEU A 201 2.73 -3.34 7.79
CA LEU A 201 2.52 -1.92 8.09
C LEU A 201 1.50 -1.26 7.15
N LEU A 202 1.35 -1.76 5.93
CA LEU A 202 0.36 -1.28 4.96
C LEU A 202 -0.99 -2.02 5.05
N GLY A 203 -1.12 -3.02 5.94
CA GLY A 203 -2.32 -3.86 6.03
C GLY A 203 -2.43 -4.91 4.91
N ASN A 204 -1.35 -5.17 4.17
CA ASN A 204 -1.30 -6.21 3.14
C ASN A 204 -1.03 -7.58 3.80
N TRP A 205 -2.01 -8.09 4.54
CA TRP A 205 -1.85 -9.25 5.45
C TRP A 205 -1.39 -10.53 4.75
N LEU A 206 -1.94 -10.84 3.57
CA LEU A 206 -1.58 -12.04 2.80
C LEU A 206 -0.13 -11.98 2.30
N ASP A 207 0.28 -10.84 1.73
CA ASP A 207 1.65 -10.64 1.25
C ASP A 207 2.64 -10.65 2.42
N ALA A 208 2.29 -10.00 3.54
CA ALA A 208 3.08 -10.02 4.75
C ALA A 208 3.36 -11.43 5.25
N HIS A 209 2.31 -12.26 5.36
CA HIS A 209 2.44 -13.65 5.78
C HIS A 209 3.28 -14.47 4.82
N LYS A 210 3.05 -14.33 3.51
CA LYS A 210 3.81 -15.06 2.48
C LYS A 210 5.31 -14.75 2.59
N ASP A 211 5.67 -13.48 2.67
CA ASP A 211 7.07 -13.05 2.76
C ASP A 211 7.70 -13.47 4.09
N LEU A 212 7.01 -13.28 5.22
CA LEU A 212 7.54 -13.68 6.54
C LEU A 212 7.72 -15.20 6.66
N ALA A 213 6.77 -15.99 6.17
CA ALA A 213 6.90 -17.45 6.11
C ALA A 213 8.06 -17.88 5.21
N THR A 214 8.27 -17.19 4.08
CA THR A 214 9.41 -17.44 3.19
C THR A 214 10.73 -17.10 3.89
N ALA A 215 10.79 -15.96 4.59
CA ALA A 215 11.96 -15.57 5.38
C ALA A 215 12.32 -16.65 6.41
N CYS A 216 11.37 -17.09 7.25
CA CYS A 216 11.60 -18.13 8.26
C CYS A 216 11.98 -19.48 7.65
N LYS A 217 11.53 -19.79 6.43
CA LYS A 217 11.91 -21.02 5.72
C LYS A 217 13.35 -20.95 5.20
N LEU A 218 13.80 -19.79 4.72
CA LEU A 218 15.15 -19.58 4.20
C LEU A 218 16.17 -19.51 5.34
N ASP A 219 15.88 -18.69 6.35
CA ASP A 219 16.71 -18.52 7.54
C ASP A 219 15.81 -18.20 8.75
N TYR A 220 15.73 -19.14 9.69
CA TYR A 220 14.86 -18.96 10.85
C TYR A 220 15.38 -17.85 11.75
N ASP A 221 14.52 -16.88 12.04
CA ASP A 221 14.79 -15.73 12.89
C ASP A 221 13.58 -15.49 13.79
N ASP A 222 13.82 -15.33 15.09
CA ASP A 222 12.74 -15.20 16.08
C ASP A 222 11.86 -13.97 15.83
N THR A 223 12.46 -12.84 15.42
CA THR A 223 11.69 -11.63 15.09
C THR A 223 10.79 -11.83 13.87
N ALA A 224 11.28 -12.51 12.83
CA ALA A 224 10.48 -12.84 11.66
C ALA A 224 9.32 -13.78 12.01
N ASN A 225 9.56 -14.77 12.88
CA ASN A 225 8.54 -15.69 13.36
C ASN A 225 7.51 -15.01 14.27
N GLU A 226 7.93 -14.06 15.11
CA GLU A 226 7.03 -13.21 15.89
C GLU A 226 6.14 -12.37 14.98
N TRP A 227 6.72 -11.68 13.99
CA TRP A 227 5.95 -10.91 13.02
C TRP A 227 5.03 -11.78 12.17
N LEU A 228 5.41 -13.03 11.87
CA LEU A 228 4.56 -13.98 11.17
C LEU A 228 3.30 -14.29 12.00
N LYS A 229 3.47 -14.56 13.30
CA LYS A 229 2.35 -14.78 14.22
C LYS A 229 1.45 -13.57 14.38
N GLU A 230 2.00 -12.35 14.28
CA GLU A 230 1.19 -11.11 14.30
C GLU A 230 0.20 -11.04 13.12
N VAL A 231 0.56 -11.56 11.95
CA VAL A 231 -0.28 -11.45 10.75
C VAL A 231 -1.24 -12.63 10.55
N GLU A 232 -0.97 -13.77 11.19
CA GLU A 232 -1.79 -14.99 11.07
C GLU A 232 -3.28 -14.80 11.37
N PRO A 233 -3.72 -14.08 12.42
CA PRO A 233 -5.15 -13.92 12.71
C PRO A 233 -5.91 -13.25 11.56
N ASN A 234 -5.34 -12.17 11.01
CA ASN A 234 -5.93 -11.47 9.87
C ASN A 234 -5.95 -12.36 8.63
N VAL A 235 -4.91 -13.16 8.39
CA VAL A 235 -4.88 -14.12 7.26
C VAL A 235 -5.96 -15.20 7.40
N ARG A 236 -6.17 -15.76 8.60
CA ARG A 236 -7.22 -16.77 8.85
C ARG A 236 -8.62 -16.23 8.57
N ASN A 237 -8.85 -14.96 8.84
CA ASN A 237 -10.10 -14.28 8.51
C ASN A 237 -10.34 -14.17 7.00
N PHE A 238 -9.29 -14.13 6.16
CA PHE A 238 -9.44 -14.20 4.71
C PHE A 238 -9.72 -15.62 4.18
N SER A 239 -9.27 -16.66 4.88
CA SER A 239 -9.45 -18.06 4.49
C SER A 239 -10.78 -18.69 4.97
N SER A 240 -11.59 -17.93 5.71
CA SER A 240 -12.83 -18.42 6.36
C SER A 240 -14.11 -18.13 5.55
N PHE A 241 -13.97 -17.70 4.29
CA PHE A 241 -15.06 -17.43 3.34
C PHE A 241 -14.77 -18.16 2.03
#